data_AF-A0A6B3CDB7-F1
#
_entry.id   AF-A0A6B3CDB7-F1
#
_cell.length_a   1.000
_cell.length_b   1.000
_cell.length_c   1.000
_cell.angle_alpha   90.00
_cell.angle_beta   90.00
_cell.angle_gamma   90.00
#
_symmetry.space_group_name_H-M   'P 1'
#
loop_
_entity.id
_entity.type
_entity.pdbx_description
1 polymer ?
#
loop_
_entity_poly.entity_id
_entity_poly.type
_entity_poly.pdbx_seq_one_letter_code
_entity_poly.pdbx_strand_id
1 'polypeptide(L)' 'DGLDQVFAEIGELARDCRFADCAHTTEPGCGVLAAVEDGRLTQRRLDSYHRLQRENTYAAARTDARLRAELERPLKQIAR' A
#
# COMPACT_ATOMS: atom_id res chain seq x y z
N ASP A 1 10.30 -8.25 1.42
CA ASP A 1 9.73 -7.53 2.57
C ASP A 1 8.76 -8.47 3.29
N GLY A 2 8.54 -8.34 4.60
CA GLY A 2 7.64 -9.23 5.34
C GLY A 2 6.17 -9.08 4.94
N LEU A 3 5.79 -7.91 4.42
CA LEU A 3 4.42 -7.59 4.02
C LEU A 3 4.03 -8.33 2.74
N ASP A 4 4.93 -8.39 1.76
CA ASP A 4 4.74 -9.16 0.51
C ASP A 4 4.54 -10.65 0.77
N GLN A 5 5.15 -11.20 1.83
CA GLN A 5 4.97 -12.61 2.20
C GLN A 5 3.61 -12.86 2.84
N VAL A 6 3.11 -11.93 3.67
CA VAL A 6 1.83 -12.08 4.38
C VAL A 6 0.63 -11.87 3.45
N PHE A 7 0.80 -11.06 2.39
CA PHE A 7 -0.23 -10.67 1.44
C PHE A 7 0.14 -11.03 0.00
N ALA A 8 0.80 -12.18 -0.19
CA ALA A 8 1.27 -12.62 -1.51
C ALA A 8 0.13 -12.68 -2.55
N GLU A 9 -1.09 -13.04 -2.13
CA GLU A 9 -2.26 -13.05 -3.00
C GLU A 9 -2.58 -11.67 -3.60
N ILE A 10 -2.32 -10.58 -2.85
CA ILE A 10 -2.52 -9.21 -3.35
C ILE A 10 -1.46 -8.87 -4.39
N GLY A 11 -0.21 -9.29 -4.16
CA GLY A 11 0.88 -9.11 -5.13
C GLY A 11 0.65 -9.86 -6.44
N GLU A 12 0.08 -11.07 -6.39
CA GLU A 12 -0.29 -11.81 -7.59
C GLU A 12 -1.44 -11.13 -8.35
N LEU A 13 -2.48 -10.70 -7.65
CA LEU A 13 -3.62 -9.97 -8.23
C LEU A 13 -3.22 -8.59 -8.80
N ALA A 14 -2.20 -7.96 -8.22
CA ALA A 14 -1.68 -6.68 -8.69
C ALA A 14 -1.02 -6.78 -10.07
N ARG A 15 -0.61 -7.98 -10.52
CA ARG A 15 -0.07 -8.19 -11.88
C ARG A 15 -1.11 -7.94 -12.97
N ASP A 16 -2.39 -8.09 -12.63
CA ASP A 16 -3.52 -7.80 -13.51
C ASP A 16 -3.93 -6.33 -13.47
N CYS A 17 -3.25 -5.48 -12.69
CA CYS A 17 -3.52 -4.05 -12.68
C CYS A 17 -3.07 -3.40 -13.99
N ARG A 18 -3.90 -2.47 -14.46
CA ARG A 18 -3.59 -1.63 -15.62
C ARG A 18 -2.33 -0.77 -15.41
N PHE A 19 -2.07 -0.35 -14.18
CA PHE A 19 -0.98 0.55 -13.82
C PHE A 19 0.04 -0.14 -12.91
N ALA A 20 1.33 0.13 -13.13
CA ALA A 20 2.42 -0.46 -12.35
C ALA A 20 2.54 0.16 -10.93
N ASP A 21 2.03 1.37 -10.74
CA ASP A 21 1.98 2.13 -9.49
C ASP A 21 0.57 2.12 -8.86
N CYS A 22 -0.22 1.09 -9.15
CA CYS A 22 -1.56 0.93 -8.60
C CYS A 22 -1.52 0.83 -7.07
N ALA A 23 -2.16 1.78 -6.41
CA ALA A 23 -2.44 1.83 -4.98
C ALA A 23 -3.63 0.95 -4.56
N HIS A 24 -4.38 0.35 -5.49
CA HIS A 24 -5.50 -0.56 -5.20
C HIS A 24 -6.60 0.07 -4.33
N THR A 25 -6.98 1.31 -4.63
CA THR A 25 -7.97 2.09 -3.89
C THR A 25 -9.20 2.42 -4.73
N THR A 26 -9.00 3.10 -5.86
CA THR A 26 -10.08 3.55 -6.75
C THR A 26 -9.70 3.48 -8.22
N GLU A 27 -8.51 2.98 -8.53
CA GLU A 27 -7.97 3.07 -9.88
C GLU A 27 -8.72 2.15 -10.87
N PRO A 28 -9.03 2.66 -12.08
CA PRO A 28 -9.75 1.90 -13.08
C PRO A 28 -8.87 0.76 -13.63
N GLY A 29 -9.44 -0.44 -13.75
CA GLY A 29 -8.71 -1.62 -14.21
C GLY A 29 -7.74 -2.17 -13.17
N CYS A 30 -8.03 -1.98 -11.88
CA CYS A 30 -7.29 -2.62 -10.79
C CYS A 30 -7.71 -4.08 -10.62
N GLY A 31 -6.79 -5.02 -10.87
CA GLY A 31 -7.02 -6.46 -10.70
C GLY A 31 -7.36 -6.86 -9.27
N VAL A 32 -6.81 -6.15 -8.28
CA VAL A 32 -7.10 -6.35 -6.86
C VAL A 32 -8.53 -5.94 -6.51
N LEU A 33 -9.01 -4.79 -6.99
CA LEU A 33 -10.39 -4.35 -6.75
C LEU A 33 -11.38 -5.28 -7.47
N ALA A 34 -11.09 -5.67 -8.70
CA ALA A 34 -11.91 -6.65 -9.43
C ALA A 34 -12.00 -7.99 -8.66
N ALA A 35 -10.88 -8.46 -8.08
CA ALA A 35 -10.89 -9.66 -7.24
C ALA A 35 -11.70 -9.49 -5.96
N VAL A 36 -11.82 -8.28 -5.42
CA VAL A 36 -12.72 -7.98 -4.30
C VAL A 36 -14.19 -8.04 -4.75
N GLU A 37 -14.51 -7.45 -5.90
CA GLU A 37 -15.86 -7.50 -6.48
C GLU A 37 -16.29 -8.93 -6.81
N ASP A 38 -15.38 -9.77 -7.31
CA ASP A 38 -15.60 -11.19 -7.61
C ASP A 38 -15.57 -12.10 -6.37
N GLY A 39 -15.23 -11.58 -5.19
CA GLY A 39 -15.12 -12.34 -3.94
C GLY A 39 -13.87 -13.24 -3.81
N ARG A 40 -12.93 -13.17 -4.76
CA ARG A 40 -11.61 -13.84 -4.70
C ARG A 40 -10.72 -13.25 -3.61
N LEU A 41 -10.89 -11.98 -3.31
CA LEU A 41 -10.26 -11.28 -2.18
C LEU A 41 -11.34 -10.68 -1.30
N THR A 42 -11.20 -10.75 0.02
CA THR A 42 -12.18 -10.07 0.90
C THR A 42 -11.78 -8.60 1.07
N GLN A 43 -12.77 -7.70 1.12
CA GLN A 43 -12.54 -6.27 1.41
C GLN A 43 -11.70 -6.09 2.69
N ARG A 44 -11.99 -6.86 3.74
CA ARG A 44 -11.24 -6.84 5.01
C ARG A 44 -9.76 -7.16 4.83
N ARG A 45 -9.42 -8.06 3.90
CA ARG A 45 -8.03 -8.43 3.61
C ARG A 45 -7.29 -7.26 2.95
N LEU A 46 -7.92 -6.61 1.97
CA LEU A 46 -7.39 -5.41 1.31
C LEU A 46 -7.20 -4.25 2.31
N ASP A 47 -8.18 -4.03 3.20
CA ASP A 47 -8.06 -3.02 4.27
C ASP A 47 -6.89 -3.30 5.23
N SER A 48 -6.68 -4.57 5.59
CA SER A 48 -5.57 -4.99 6.44
C SER A 48 -4.21 -4.75 5.77
N TYR A 49 -4.12 -5.03 4.47
CA TYR A 49 -2.94 -4.74 3.67
C TYR A 49 -2.62 -3.24 3.65
N HIS A 50 -3.60 -2.40 3.32
CA HIS A 50 -3.44 -0.94 3.32
C HIS A 50 -3.00 -0.39 4.68
N ARG A 51 -3.58 -0.94 5.75
CA ARG A 51 -3.21 -0.57 7.12
C ARG A 51 -1.76 -0.95 7.42
N LEU A 52 -1.37 -2.20 7.18
CA LEU A 52 0.01 -2.64 7.44
C LEU A 52 1.02 -1.89 6.58
N GLN A 53 0.69 -1.59 5.32
CA GLN A 53 1.58 -0.85 4.42
C GLN A 53 1.90 0.53 5.01
N ARG A 54 0.88 1.25 5.51
CA ARG A 54 1.07 2.51 6.22
C ARG A 54 1.94 2.33 7.47
N GLU A 55 1.61 1.36 8.32
CA GLU A 55 2.36 1.09 9.55
C GLU A 55 3.84 0.77 9.27
N ASN A 56 4.13 -0.01 8.23
CA ASN A 56 5.49 -0.35 7.81
C ASN A 56 6.25 0.88 7.32
N THR A 57 5.62 1.75 6.51
CA THR A 57 6.22 3.01 6.07
C THR A 57 6.60 3.90 7.27
N TYR A 58 5.73 4.02 8.26
CA TYR A 58 6.04 4.79 9.48
C TYR A 58 7.10 4.11 10.35
N ALA A 59 7.10 2.78 10.45
CA ALA A 59 8.08 2.02 11.21
C ALA A 59 9.48 2.15 10.59
N ALA A 60 9.61 1.97 9.27
CA ALA A 60 10.85 2.14 8.52
C ALA A 60 11.44 3.55 8.69
N ALA A 61 10.59 4.59 8.70
CA ALA A 61 11.03 5.94 8.97
C ALA A 61 11.51 6.15 10.42
N ARG A 62 11.01 5.39 11.40
CA ARG A 62 11.48 5.51 12.79
C ARG A 62 12.84 4.88 13.04
N THR A 63 13.23 3.89 12.26
CA THR A 63 14.52 3.20 12.39
C THR A 63 15.62 3.79 11.51
N ASP A 64 15.27 4.53 10.46
CA ASP A 64 16.23 5.17 9.56
C ASP A 64 16.14 6.71 9.60
N ALA A 65 17.23 7.36 10.04
CA ALA A 65 17.30 8.81 10.16
C ALA A 65 17.12 9.57 8.83
N ARG A 66 17.45 8.95 7.68
CA ARG A 66 17.25 9.55 6.34
C ARG A 66 15.78 9.55 5.95
N LEU A 67 15.07 8.44 6.14
CA LEU A 67 13.64 8.34 5.83
C LEU A 67 12.78 9.30 6.68
N ARG A 68 13.12 9.46 7.97
CA ARG A 68 12.50 10.46 8.86
C ARG A 68 12.58 11.87 8.28
N ALA A 69 13.76 12.28 7.83
CA ALA A 69 13.97 13.60 7.26
C ALA A 69 13.14 13.82 5.98
N GLU A 70 12.96 12.78 5.15
CA GLU A 70 12.15 12.85 3.93
C GLU A 70 10.64 12.99 4.20
N LEU A 71 10.10 12.27 5.20
CA LEU A 71 8.70 12.40 5.59
C LEU A 71 8.38 13.74 6.28
N GLU A 72 9.33 14.32 7.02
CA GLU A 72 9.15 15.62 7.67
C GLU A 72 9.19 16.82 6.71
N ARG A 73 9.76 16.67 5.51
CA ARG A 73 9.89 17.76 4.52
C ARG A 73 8.56 18.40 4.12
N PRO A 74 7.51 17.67 3.73
CA PRO A 74 6.22 18.29 3.38
C PRO A 74 5.54 18.96 4.58
N LEU A 75 5.67 18.41 5.79
CA LEU A 75 5.07 18.97 7.01
C LEU A 75 5.63 20.36 7.35
N LYS A 76 6.93 20.57 7.13
CA LYS A 76 7.60 21.86 7.39
C LYS A 76 7.31 22.92 6.33
N GLN A 77 6.91 22.53 5.12
CA GLN A 77 6.53 23.46 4.05
C GLN A 77 5.11 24.02 4.22
N ILE A 78 4.19 23.27 4.82
CA ILE A 78 2.81 23.70 5.06
C ILE A 78 2.72 24.65 6.28
N ALA A 79 3.67 24.56 7.21
CA ALA A 79 3.68 25.32 8.46
C ALA A 79 4.35 26.71 8.37
N ARG A 80 4.61 27.24 7.17
CA ARG A 80 5.30 28.53 6.95
C ARG A 80 4.38 29.58 6.36
#